data_AF-A0A151QMX6-F1
#
_entry.id   AF-A0A151QMX6-F1
#
_cell.length_a   1.000
_cell.length_b   1.000
_cell.length_c   1.000
_cell.angle_alpha   90.00
_cell.angle_beta   90.00
_cell.angle_gamma   90.00
#
_symmetry.space_group_name_H-M   'P 1'
#
loop_
_entity.id
_entity.type
_entity.pdbx_description
1 polymer ?
#
loop_
_entity_poly.entity_id
_entity_poly.type
_entity_poly.pdbx_seq_one_letter_code
_entity_poly.pdbx_strand_id
1 'polypeptide(L)'
;VLYPKNEANYELKYRLIHLLPKLDGLAGEEPHNHLKEFHVVCSTMRPQGVPEDYVKMKAFPFSLDGVAKDWLYFLPVIITTWNQMKRLFL
;
A
#
# COMPACT_ATOMS: atom_id res chain seq x y z
N VAL A 1 2.62 -1.49 11.55
CA VAL A 1 1.31 -1.89 10.99
C VAL A 1 1.07 -3.36 11.28
N LEU A 2 0.06 -3.72 12.06
CA LEU A 2 -0.38 -5.12 12.21
C LEU A 2 -1.60 -5.33 11.33
N TYR A 3 -1.47 -6.21 10.34
CA TYR A 3 -2.56 -6.57 9.44
C TYR A 3 -3.63 -7.37 10.20
N PRO A 4 -4.92 -7.10 9.98
CA PRO A 4 -5.98 -7.89 10.61
C PRO A 4 -5.84 -9.36 10.26
N LYS A 5 -5.99 -10.21 11.28
CA LYS A 5 -5.84 -11.66 11.20
C LYS A 5 -7.21 -12.27 10.88
N ASN A 6 -7.52 -12.54 9.60
CA ASN A 6 -8.19 -13.79 9.19
C ASN A 6 -8.36 -14.06 7.66
N GLU A 7 -8.18 -15.36 7.37
CA GLU A 7 -8.73 -16.29 6.36
C GLU A 7 -8.46 -16.21 4.85
N ALA A 8 -7.85 -15.16 4.32
CA ALA A 8 -7.18 -15.27 3.02
C ALA A 8 -5.67 -15.28 3.26
N ASN A 9 -5.04 -16.46 3.16
CA ASN A 9 -3.59 -16.60 3.01
C ASN A 9 -3.15 -16.06 1.63
N TYR A 10 -3.55 -14.83 1.29
CA TYR A 10 -3.08 -14.14 0.11
C TYR A 10 -1.65 -13.69 0.38
N GLU A 11 -0.73 -14.34 -0.30
CA GLU A 11 0.66 -13.93 -0.40
C GLU A 11 0.81 -12.97 -1.58
N LEU A 12 1.42 -11.81 -1.33
CA LEU A 12 1.82 -10.93 -2.42
C LEU A 12 2.88 -11.66 -3.24
N LYS A 13 2.60 -11.89 -4.52
CA LYS A 13 3.60 -12.48 -5.42
C LYS A 13 4.78 -11.51 -5.52
N TYR A 14 5.92 -11.87 -4.94
CA TYR A 14 7.13 -11.05 -4.92
C TYR A 14 7.52 -10.53 -6.31
N ARG A 15 7.30 -11.37 -7.34
CA ARG A 15 7.50 -11.01 -8.75
C ARG A 15 6.65 -9.84 -9.25
N LEU A 16 5.64 -9.38 -8.52
CA LEU A 16 4.80 -8.25 -8.93
C LEU A 16 5.08 -7.00 -8.09
N ILE A 17 5.83 -7.12 -6.99
CA ILE A 17 6.16 -6.00 -6.11
C ILE A 17 6.98 -4.93 -6.84
N HIS A 18 7.86 -5.33 -7.76
CA HIS A 18 8.67 -4.40 -8.56
C HIS A 18 7.85 -3.55 -9.54
N LEU A 19 6.58 -3.89 -9.79
CA LEU A 19 5.69 -3.11 -10.64
C LEU A 19 5.01 -1.97 -9.88
N LEU A 20 5.06 -1.98 -8.54
CA LEU A 20 4.46 -0.93 -7.74
C LEU A 20 5.24 0.38 -7.97
N PRO A 21 4.54 1.52 -8.11
CA PRO A 21 5.21 2.82 -8.14
C PRO A 21 5.96 3.02 -6.82
N LYS A 22 6.98 3.88 -6.87
CA LYS A 22 7.80 4.25 -5.72
C LYS A 22 7.57 5.70 -5.38
N LEU A 23 7.42 5.97 -4.09
CA LEU A 23 7.37 7.31 -3.54
C LEU A 23 8.44 7.41 -2.44
N ASP A 24 9.40 8.31 -2.62
CA ASP A 24 10.51 8.52 -1.66
C ASP A 24 10.14 9.50 -0.54
N GLY A 25 9.11 10.32 -0.73
CA GLY A 25 8.71 11.41 0.16
C GLY A 25 9.49 12.71 -0.09
N LEU A 26 9.93 12.94 -1.33
CA LEU A 26 10.72 14.10 -1.72
C LEU A 26 9.82 15.27 -2.15
N ALA A 27 10.36 16.49 -2.05
CA ALA A 27 9.67 17.69 -2.50
C ALA A 27 9.38 17.63 -4.01
N GLY A 28 8.12 17.90 -4.38
CA GLY A 28 7.66 17.86 -5.78
C GLY A 28 7.13 16.50 -6.24
N GLU A 29 7.21 15.46 -5.41
CA GLU A 29 6.43 14.25 -5.65
C GLU A 29 4.94 14.49 -5.34
N GLU A 30 4.07 13.76 -6.04
CA GLU A 30 2.62 13.95 -5.98
C GLU A 30 1.93 12.70 -5.38
N PRO A 31 1.64 12.67 -4.07
CA PRO A 31 1.04 11.51 -3.38
C PRO A 31 -0.28 11.06 -4.01
N HIS A 32 -1.05 12.01 -4.56
CA HIS A 32 -2.30 11.73 -5.26
C HIS A 32 -2.08 10.93 -6.57
N ASN A 33 -1.02 11.25 -7.32
CA ASN A 33 -0.69 10.51 -8.55
C ASN A 33 -0.11 9.13 -8.21
N HIS A 34 0.74 9.05 -7.18
CA HIS A 34 1.20 7.77 -6.64
C HIS A 34 0.04 6.83 -6.31
N LEU A 35 -0.99 7.30 -5.60
CA LEU A 35 -2.15 6.46 -5.27
C LEU A 35 -2.95 6.00 -6.50
N LYS A 36 -3.02 6.82 -7.56
CA LYS A 36 -3.70 6.43 -8.81
C LYS A 36 -2.94 5.31 -9.51
N GLU A 37 -1.63 5.45 -9.68
CA GLU A 37 -0.77 4.43 -10.29
C GLU A 37 -0.74 3.15 -9.45
N PHE A 38 -0.61 3.31 -8.14
CA PHE A 38 -0.63 2.21 -7.18
C PHE A 38 -1.94 1.42 -7.27
N HIS A 39 -3.08 2.11 -7.42
CA HIS A 39 -4.37 1.45 -7.59
C HIS A 39 -4.40 0.58 -8.84
N VAL A 40 -3.94 1.09 -9.99
CA VAL A 40 -3.90 0.34 -11.26
C VAL A 40 -3.10 -0.95 -11.10
N VAL A 41 -1.90 -0.86 -10.50
CA VAL A 41 -1.05 -2.03 -10.29
C VAL A 41 -1.71 -3.02 -9.33
N CYS A 42 -2.24 -2.56 -8.19
CA CYS A 42 -2.92 -3.43 -7.23
C CYS A 42 -4.13 -4.15 -7.83
N SER A 43 -4.89 -3.50 -8.72
CA SER A 43 -6.04 -4.12 -9.39
C SER A 43 -5.61 -5.28 -10.29
N THR A 44 -4.44 -5.20 -10.94
CA THR A 44 -3.90 -6.32 -11.76
C THR A 44 -3.30 -7.45 -10.93
N MET A 45 -2.84 -7.15 -9.71
CA MET A 45 -2.26 -8.12 -8.78
C MET A 45 -3.31 -8.88 -7.96
N ARG A 46 -4.58 -8.49 -8.06
CA ARG A 46 -5.68 -9.00 -7.22
C ARG A 46 -6.14 -10.39 -7.66
N PRO A 47 -6.02 -11.42 -6.82
CA PRO A 47 -6.64 -12.72 -7.10
C PRO A 47 -8.17 -12.64 -7.04
N GLN A 48 -8.83 -13.58 -7.71
CA GLN A 48 -10.27 -13.75 -7.59
C GLN A 48 -10.66 -14.04 -6.14
N GLY A 49 -11.73 -13.40 -5.65
CA GLY A 49 -12.24 -13.59 -4.29
C GLY A 49 -11.50 -12.79 -3.20
N VAL A 50 -10.40 -12.09 -3.51
CA VAL A 50 -9.70 -11.23 -2.54
C VAL A 50 -10.21 -9.79 -2.64
N PRO A 51 -10.64 -9.16 -1.54
CA PRO A 51 -11.00 -7.74 -1.53
C PRO A 51 -9.82 -6.87 -1.95
N GLU A 52 -10.05 -5.90 -2.83
CA GLU A 52 -8.98 -5.06 -3.36
C GLU A 52 -8.26 -4.24 -2.27
N ASP A 53 -9.01 -3.75 -1.28
CA ASP A 53 -8.45 -3.03 -0.14
C ASP A 53 -7.44 -3.88 0.65
N TYR A 54 -7.61 -5.21 0.69
CA TYR A 54 -6.65 -6.10 1.34
C TYR A 54 -5.34 -6.18 0.56
N VAL A 55 -5.42 -6.25 -0.78
CA VAL A 55 -4.24 -6.21 -1.65
C VAL A 55 -3.51 -4.88 -1.48
N LYS A 56 -4.24 -3.77 -1.53
CA LYS A 56 -3.69 -2.42 -1.33
C LYS A 56 -3.01 -2.29 0.03
N MET A 57 -3.67 -2.70 1.12
CA MET A 57 -3.10 -2.65 2.46
C MET A 57 -1.77 -3.42 2.55
N LYS A 58 -1.69 -4.63 2.00
CA LYS A 58 -0.45 -5.43 2.02
C LYS A 58 0.62 -4.91 1.05
N ALA A 59 0.24 -4.34 -0.09
CA ALA A 59 1.17 -3.84 -1.12
C ALA A 59 1.75 -2.47 -0.78
N PHE A 60 1.01 -1.64 -0.05
CA PHE A 60 1.35 -0.22 0.18
C PHE A 60 2.76 0.03 0.76
N PRO A 61 3.24 -0.71 1.78
CA PRO A 61 4.59 -0.49 2.31
C PRO A 61 5.70 -0.76 1.29
N PHE A 62 5.43 -1.55 0.26
CA PHE A 62 6.39 -1.82 -0.81
C PHE A 62 6.37 -0.74 -1.90
N SER A 63 5.34 0.10 -1.93
CA SER A 63 5.26 1.27 -2.82
C SER A 63 5.94 2.52 -2.25
N LEU A 64 6.33 2.49 -0.98
CA LEU A 64 7.04 3.59 -0.34
C LEU A 64 8.53 3.27 -0.20
N ASP A 65 9.35 4.31 -0.30
CA ASP A 65 10.77 4.30 0.00
C ASP A 65 11.16 5.53 0.83
N GLY A 66 12.42 5.61 1.23
CA GLY A 66 12.99 6.77 1.91
C GLY A 66 12.12 7.30 3.06
N VAL A 67 11.90 8.62 3.06
CA VAL A 67 11.18 9.34 4.11
C VAL A 67 9.70 8.94 4.16
N ALA A 68 9.09 8.63 3.01
CA ALA A 68 7.70 8.17 2.98
C ALA A 68 7.54 6.80 3.67
N LYS A 69 8.51 5.91 3.52
CA LYS A 69 8.49 4.61 4.18
C LYS A 69 8.73 4.73 5.68
N ASP A 70 9.65 5.60 6.08
CA ASP A 70 9.89 5.91 7.49
C ASP A 70 8.61 6.44 8.15
N TRP A 71 7.93 7.41 7.52
CA TRP A 71 6.64 7.92 7.97
C TRP A 71 5.65 6.79 8.30
N LEU A 72 5.49 5.83 7.38
CA LEU A 72 4.57 4.69 7.58
C LEU A 72 4.94 3.85 8.81
N TYR A 73 6.23 3.65 9.09
CA TYR A 73 6.69 2.90 10.25
C TYR A 73 6.57 3.67 11.57
N PHE A 74 6.61 5.00 11.54
CA PHE A 74 6.47 5.86 12.72
C PHE A 74 5.02 6.18 13.10
N LEU A 75 4.02 5.74 12.32
CA LEU A 75 2.62 5.99 12.66
C LEU A 75 2.23 5.36 14.01
N PRO A 76 1.73 6.14 14.98
CA PRO A 76 1.37 5.64 16.31
C PRO A 76 -0.02 4.97 16.34
N VAL A 77 -0.66 4.81 15.18
CA VAL A 77 -2.05 4.38 15.04
C VAL A 77 -2.17 3.02 14.37
N ILE A 78 -3.15 2.23 14.82
CA ILE A 78 -3.50 0.97 14.16
C ILE A 78 -4.42 1.30 12.99
N ILE A 79 -3.94 1.01 11.78
CA ILE A 79 -4.71 1.20 10.54
C ILE A 79 -5.27 -0.15 10.13
N THR A 80 -6.60 -0.27 10.11
CA THR A 80 -7.30 -1.52 9.80
C THR A 80 -8.00 -1.48 8.44
N THR A 81 -8.12 -0.31 7.83
CA THR A 81 -8.80 -0.13 6.53
C THR A 81 -7.97 0.71 5.56
N TRP A 82 -8.14 0.46 4.26
CA TRP A 82 -7.49 1.25 3.23
C TRP A 82 -7.90 2.73 3.24
N ASN A 83 -9.16 3.03 3.59
CA ASN A 83 -9.63 4.41 3.70
C ASN A 83 -8.94 5.19 4.85
N GLN A 84 -8.66 4.54 5.99
CA GLN A 84 -7.85 5.15 7.04
C GLN A 84 -6.41 5.40 6.57
N MET A 85 -5.80 4.43 5.87
CA MET A 85 -4.45 4.59 5.31
C MET A 85 -4.37 5.81 4.39
N LYS A 86 -5.28 5.91 3.42
CA LYS A 86 -5.32 7.05 2.48
C LYS A 86 -5.47 8.40 3.17
N ARG A 87 -6.29 8.49 4.21
CA ARG A 87 -6.54 9.73 4.95
C ARG A 87 -5.34 10.21 5.76
N LEU A 88 -4.45 9.29 6.15
CA LEU A 88 -3.24 9.63 6.87
C LEU A 88 -2.11 9.98 5.91
N PHE A 89 -2.09 9.32 4.75
CA PHE A 89 -1.04 9.47 3.74
C PHE A 89 -1.15 10.76 2.92
N LEU A 90 -2.38 11.21 2.66
CA LEU A 90 -2.69 12.47 1.96
C LEU A 90 -2.88 13.60 2.97
#